data_AF-A0A1M7C6M8-F1
#
_entry.id   AF-A0A1M7C6M8-F1
#
_cell.length_a   1.000
_cell.length_b   1.000
_cell.length_c   1.000
_cell.angle_alpha   90.00
_cell.angle_beta   90.00
_cell.angle_gamma   90.00
#
_symmetry.space_group_name_H-M   'P 1'
#
loop_
_entity.id
_entity.type
_entity.pdbx_description
1 polymer ?
#
loop_
_entity_poly.entity_id
_entity_poly.type
_entity_poly.pdbx_seq_one_letter_code
_entity_poly.pdbx_strand_id
1 'polypeptide(L)'
;MRHLISATTLALGLACVGGVSAAQDETQATNMRNVTVNALPQYETYVANLDAGFTLHALVGNTHRQFAEAKRTADRSESLRKRGMATQPLVAVAVDNSSGPGVARQLQLLDADNVTVAIVNVYCKRAVPSGDPHCRLAPQPIGTGRGGQDLAATRAKYLQVAEVALRD
;
A
#
# COMPACT_ATOMS: atom_id res chain seq x y z
N MET A 1 -7.40 4.50 77.18
CA MET A 1 -5.97 4.30 76.84
C MET A 1 -5.91 4.00 75.35
N ARG A 2 -5.45 4.97 74.53
CA ARG A 2 -4.21 4.96 73.71
C ARG A 2 -4.22 3.82 72.68
N HIS A 3 -4.11 4.06 71.36
CA HIS A 3 -3.02 4.78 70.71
C HIS A 3 -3.43 5.62 69.49
N LEU A 4 -2.79 6.78 69.40
CA LEU A 4 -2.73 7.68 68.25
C LEU A 4 -1.68 7.17 67.24
N ILE A 5 -1.99 7.24 65.95
CA ILE A 5 -0.98 7.47 64.90
C ILE A 5 -1.45 8.66 64.08
N SER A 6 -0.70 9.76 64.22
CA SER A 6 -0.83 11.00 63.49
C SER A 6 -0.44 10.79 62.04
N ALA A 7 -1.25 11.29 61.10
CA ALA A 7 -0.83 11.56 59.74
C ALA A 7 -1.11 13.03 59.42
N THR A 8 -0.03 13.81 59.41
CA THR A 8 0.05 15.23 59.07
C THR A 8 -0.36 15.44 57.62
N THR A 9 -1.39 16.25 57.38
CA THR A 9 -1.71 16.79 56.05
C THR A 9 -1.33 18.27 56.02
N LEU A 10 -0.25 18.59 55.32
CA LEU A 10 0.10 19.96 54.97
C LEU A 10 -0.81 20.41 53.83
N ALA A 11 -1.72 21.31 54.14
CA ALA A 11 -2.50 22.04 53.16
C ALA A 11 -1.58 23.06 52.46
N LEU A 12 -1.40 22.92 51.14
CA LEU A 12 -0.99 24.02 50.28
C LEU A 12 -2.20 24.44 49.47
N GLY A 13 -2.72 25.61 49.79
CA GLY A 13 -3.78 26.28 49.03
C GLY A 13 -3.29 26.67 47.65
N LEU A 14 -4.08 26.34 46.64
CA LEU A 14 -4.09 27.04 45.36
C LEU A 14 -5.50 27.60 45.21
N ALA A 15 -5.56 28.93 45.13
CA ALA A 15 -6.79 29.68 44.98
C ALA A 15 -7.53 29.22 43.73
N CYS A 16 -8.81 28.89 43.89
CA CYS A 16 -9.74 28.70 42.79
C CYS A 16 -9.97 30.06 42.12
N VAL A 17 -9.27 30.34 41.03
CA VAL A 17 -9.75 31.32 40.05
C VAL A 17 -10.66 30.55 39.11
N GLY A 18 -11.97 30.75 39.30
CA GLY A 18 -12.98 30.29 38.36
C GLY A 18 -12.78 30.98 37.01
N GLY A 19 -12.66 30.18 35.97
CA GLY A 19 -12.65 30.61 34.58
C GLY A 19 -13.04 29.42 33.72
N VAL A 20 -14.33 29.36 33.39
CA VAL A 20 -14.99 28.49 32.41
C VAL A 20 -14.13 27.41 31.73
N SER A 21 -14.52 26.15 31.95
CA SER A 21 -14.11 25.01 31.13
C SER A 21 -14.47 25.25 29.66
N ALA A 22 -13.47 25.60 28.87
CA ALA A 22 -13.34 25.08 27.53
C ALA A 22 -11.96 24.42 27.51
N ALA A 23 -11.94 23.09 27.46
CA ALA A 23 -10.75 22.38 27.01
C ALA A 23 -10.56 22.73 25.52
N GLN A 24 -9.97 23.90 25.26
CA GLN A 24 -9.23 24.12 24.03
C GLN A 24 -7.88 23.48 24.29
N ASP A 25 -7.83 22.19 23.95
CA ASP A 25 -6.58 21.57 23.58
C ASP A 25 -5.96 22.48 22.52
N GLU A 26 -4.97 23.28 22.92
CA GLU A 26 -4.03 23.89 21.99
C GLU A 26 -3.32 22.73 21.29
N THR A 27 -4.01 22.19 20.29
CA THR A 27 -3.35 21.64 19.12
C THR A 27 -2.59 22.82 18.55
N GLN A 28 -1.38 23.03 19.06
CA GLN A 28 -0.35 23.76 18.38
C GLN A 28 -0.28 23.09 17.02
N ALA A 29 -0.96 23.68 16.04
CA ALA A 29 -0.88 23.29 14.66
C ALA A 29 0.59 23.44 14.35
N THR A 30 1.31 22.32 14.37
CA THR A 30 2.65 22.22 13.82
C THR A 30 2.47 22.67 12.38
N ASN A 31 2.76 23.95 12.14
CA ASN A 31 2.71 24.55 10.82
C ASN A 31 3.67 23.70 10.00
N MET A 32 3.11 22.78 9.21
CA MET A 32 3.87 22.00 8.26
C MET A 32 4.48 23.05 7.33
N ARG A 33 5.77 23.29 7.54
CA ARG A 33 6.57 24.13 6.65
C ARG A 33 6.26 23.71 5.23
N ASN A 34 6.01 24.68 4.37
CA ASN A 34 5.73 24.50 2.95
C ASN A 34 6.78 23.52 2.35
N VAL A 35 6.44 22.23 2.24
CA VAL A 35 7.32 21.22 1.68
C VAL A 35 7.10 21.23 0.19
N THR A 36 7.96 21.95 -0.52
CA THR A 36 8.06 21.82 -1.97
C THR A 36 8.73 20.47 -2.27
N VAL A 37 7.93 19.48 -2.65
CA VAL A 37 8.42 18.16 -3.07
C VAL A 37 8.95 18.28 -4.50
N ASN A 38 10.28 18.31 -4.66
CA ASN A 38 10.90 18.12 -5.97
C ASN A 38 10.66 16.67 -6.42
N ALA A 39 9.96 16.47 -7.54
CA ALA A 39 9.86 15.18 -8.24
C ALA A 39 11.27 14.72 -8.68
N LEU A 40 11.74 13.47 -8.58
CA LEU A 40 11.31 12.14 -8.10
C LEU A 40 12.62 11.32 -8.02
N PRO A 41 12.78 10.26 -7.20
CA PRO A 41 13.40 9.04 -7.68
C PRO A 41 12.29 8.21 -8.34
N GLN A 42 12.19 8.27 -9.67
CA GLN A 42 11.16 7.55 -10.42
C GLN A 42 11.39 6.04 -10.24
N TYR A 43 10.38 5.33 -9.74
CA TYR A 43 10.29 3.88 -9.81
C TYR A 43 9.88 3.49 -11.25
N GLU A 44 10.21 2.28 -11.67
CA GLU A 44 9.80 1.78 -12.98
C GLU A 44 8.36 1.28 -12.94
N THR A 45 7.61 1.45 -14.03
CA THR A 45 6.23 0.97 -14.13
C THR A 45 6.11 -0.02 -15.27
N TYR A 46 5.61 -1.21 -14.96
CA TYR A 46 5.34 -2.28 -15.91
C TYR A 46 3.85 -2.56 -15.95
N VAL A 47 3.30 -2.73 -17.15
CA VAL A 47 1.86 -2.90 -17.36
C VAL A 47 1.59 -4.26 -17.99
N ALA A 48 0.62 -4.99 -17.46
CA ALA A 48 0.10 -6.20 -18.05
C ALA A 48 -1.42 -6.11 -18.17
N ASN A 49 -1.93 -6.31 -19.38
CA ASN A 49 -3.37 -6.48 -19.61
C ASN A 49 -3.75 -7.92 -19.25
N LEU A 50 -4.84 -8.07 -18.50
CA LEU A 50 -5.34 -9.35 -18.05
C LEU A 50 -6.67 -9.63 -18.77
N ASP A 51 -6.86 -10.86 -19.22
CA ASP A 51 -7.99 -11.28 -20.06
C ASP A 51 -9.37 -11.02 -19.43
N ALA A 52 -9.43 -10.81 -18.12
CA ALA A 52 -10.65 -10.47 -17.38
C ALA A 52 -11.00 -8.96 -17.41
N GLY A 53 -10.37 -8.17 -18.28
CA GLY A 53 -10.65 -6.73 -18.45
C GLY A 53 -9.97 -5.84 -17.40
N PHE A 54 -8.98 -6.37 -16.70
CA PHE A 54 -8.18 -5.66 -15.69
C PHE A 54 -6.81 -5.28 -16.26
N THR A 55 -6.24 -4.20 -15.73
CA THR A 55 -4.84 -3.87 -15.97
C THR A 55 -4.07 -4.02 -14.67
N LEU A 56 -2.94 -4.73 -14.71
CA LEU A 56 -1.99 -4.80 -13.60
C LEU A 56 -0.85 -3.81 -13.84
N HIS A 57 -0.60 -2.92 -12.88
CA HIS A 57 0.59 -2.08 -12.83
C HIS A 57 1.55 -2.61 -11.75
N ALA A 58 2.71 -3.09 -12.16
CA ALA A 58 3.81 -3.39 -11.26
C ALA A 58 4.72 -2.15 -11.15
N LEU A 59 4.76 -1.57 -9.95
CA LEU A 59 5.57 -0.40 -9.61
C LEU A 59 6.87 -0.89 -8.95
N VAL A 60 7.99 -0.83 -9.66
CA VAL A 60 9.24 -1.49 -9.29
C VAL A 60 10.23 -0.47 -8.75
N GLY A 61 10.61 -0.63 -7.48
CA GLY A 61 11.68 0.13 -6.87
C GLY A 61 13.01 -0.60 -6.93
N ASN A 62 13.99 -0.04 -7.65
CA ASN A 62 15.37 -0.59 -7.71
C ASN A 62 16.25 -0.11 -6.53
N THR A 63 15.72 0.80 -5.70
CA THR A 63 16.32 1.27 -4.45
C THR A 63 15.26 1.31 -3.36
N HIS A 64 15.68 1.27 -2.10
CA HIS A 64 14.74 1.32 -0.96
C HIS A 64 13.83 2.57 -1.02
N ARG A 65 14.39 3.73 -1.43
CA ARG A 65 13.63 4.98 -1.57
C ARG A 65 12.59 4.89 -2.68
N GLN A 66 12.95 4.33 -3.84
CA GLN A 66 12.01 4.10 -4.95
C GLN A 66 10.93 3.09 -4.55
N PHE A 67 11.27 2.02 -3.83
CA PHE A 67 10.29 1.04 -3.38
C PHE A 67 9.29 1.64 -2.39
N ALA A 68 9.75 2.43 -1.42
CA ALA A 68 8.87 3.12 -0.49
C ALA A 68 7.86 4.04 -1.21
N GLU A 69 8.28 4.69 -2.29
CA GLU A 69 7.41 5.53 -3.12
C GLU A 69 6.44 4.72 -3.99
N ALA A 70 6.95 3.66 -4.63
CA ALA A 70 6.12 2.70 -5.37
C ALA A 70 5.03 2.10 -4.48
N LYS A 71 5.38 1.73 -3.24
CA LYS A 71 4.44 1.19 -2.25
C LYS A 71 3.34 2.18 -1.88
N ARG A 72 3.69 3.44 -1.57
CA ARG A 72 2.69 4.49 -1.30
C ARG A 72 1.74 4.70 -2.49
N THR A 73 2.27 4.66 -3.71
CA THR A 73 1.46 4.84 -4.92
C THR A 73 0.54 3.65 -5.18
N ALA A 74 1.02 2.42 -4.97
CA ALA A 74 0.21 1.22 -5.04
C ALA A 74 -0.93 1.25 -4.01
N ASP A 75 -0.63 1.58 -2.75
CA ASP A 75 -1.62 1.67 -1.67
C ASP A 75 -2.68 2.75 -1.93
N ARG A 76 -2.26 3.90 -2.48
CA ARG A 76 -3.18 4.96 -2.89
C ARG A 76 -4.10 4.49 -4.01
N SER A 77 -3.56 3.83 -5.03
CA SER A 77 -4.33 3.32 -6.17
C SER A 77 -5.35 2.26 -5.72
N GLU A 78 -4.91 1.36 -4.84
CA GLU A 78 -5.75 0.34 -4.22
C GLU A 78 -6.89 0.95 -3.38
N SER A 79 -6.60 2.01 -2.61
CA SER A 79 -7.62 2.75 -1.85
C SER A 79 -8.65 3.42 -2.76
N LEU A 80 -8.22 3.98 -3.91
CA LEU A 80 -9.13 4.57 -4.89
C LEU A 80 -9.99 3.50 -5.55
N ARG A 81 -9.40 2.36 -5.93
CA ARG A 81 -10.12 1.20 -6.47
C ARG A 81 -11.19 0.71 -5.51
N LYS A 82 -10.85 0.51 -4.24
CA LYS A 82 -11.80 0.06 -3.19
C LYS A 82 -12.94 1.05 -2.94
N ARG A 83 -12.72 2.34 -3.20
CA ARG A 83 -13.76 3.38 -3.12
C ARG A 83 -14.60 3.52 -4.38
N GLY A 84 -14.32 2.76 -5.45
CA GLY A 84 -14.98 2.91 -6.75
C GLY A 84 -14.63 4.23 -7.45
N MET A 85 -13.51 4.86 -7.06
CA MET A 85 -13.04 6.15 -7.59
C MET A 85 -11.93 5.97 -8.64
N ALA A 86 -11.57 4.74 -8.98
CA ALA A 86 -10.61 4.47 -10.05
C ALA A 86 -11.32 4.48 -11.41
N THR A 87 -10.77 5.24 -12.37
CA THR A 87 -11.33 5.40 -13.73
C THR A 87 -11.32 4.11 -14.54
N GLN A 88 -10.42 3.18 -14.21
CA GLN A 88 -10.31 1.86 -14.81
C GLN A 88 -10.10 0.82 -13.70
N PRO A 89 -10.46 -0.44 -13.95
CA PRO A 89 -10.22 -1.53 -13.01
C PRO A 89 -8.72 -1.89 -13.01
N LEU A 90 -7.97 -1.04 -12.33
CA LEU A 90 -6.51 -1.08 -12.20
C LEU A 90 -6.12 -1.76 -10.89
N VAL A 91 -5.26 -2.77 -10.96
CA VAL A 91 -4.58 -3.33 -9.79
C VAL A 91 -3.14 -2.84 -9.79
N ALA A 92 -2.71 -2.17 -8.72
CA ALA A 92 -1.36 -1.68 -8.57
C ALA A 92 -0.62 -2.47 -7.48
N VAL A 93 0.58 -2.95 -7.80
CA VAL A 93 1.40 -3.75 -6.89
C VAL A 93 2.81 -3.18 -6.87
N ALA A 94 3.38 -2.97 -5.68
CA ALA A 94 4.76 -2.54 -5.53
C ALA A 94 5.69 -3.76 -5.47
N VAL A 95 6.82 -3.68 -6.18
CA VAL A 95 7.86 -4.72 -6.23
C VAL A 95 9.15 -4.13 -5.69
N ASP A 96 9.72 -4.76 -4.67
CA ASP A 96 11.02 -4.37 -4.12
C ASP A 96 12.15 -5.10 -4.85
N ASN A 97 12.79 -4.44 -5.81
CA ASN A 97 13.98 -4.95 -6.51
C ASN A 97 15.28 -4.32 -5.95
N SER A 98 15.23 -3.78 -4.72
CA SER A 98 16.38 -3.09 -4.11
C SER A 98 17.42 -4.02 -3.47
N SER A 99 17.05 -5.28 -3.23
CA SER A 99 17.88 -6.29 -2.56
C SER A 99 18.01 -7.59 -3.36
N GLY A 100 19.09 -8.36 -3.11
CA GLY A 100 19.35 -9.63 -3.79
C GLY A 100 19.81 -9.53 -5.26
N PRO A 101 19.89 -10.65 -5.99
CA PRO A 101 20.21 -10.68 -7.43
C PRO A 101 19.03 -10.25 -8.33
N GLY A 102 17.83 -10.13 -7.76
CA GLY A 102 16.57 -9.86 -8.46
C GLY A 102 15.38 -10.39 -7.65
N VAL A 103 14.19 -10.36 -8.25
CA VAL A 103 12.93 -10.86 -7.65
C VAL A 103 12.23 -11.82 -8.61
N ALA A 104 11.81 -12.98 -8.10
CA ALA A 104 10.88 -13.86 -8.79
C ALA A 104 9.66 -14.12 -7.89
N ARG A 105 8.48 -13.72 -8.34
CA ARG A 105 7.24 -13.93 -7.58
C ARG A 105 6.03 -14.09 -8.48
N GLN A 106 5.01 -14.73 -7.95
CA GLN A 106 3.71 -14.87 -8.59
C GLN A 106 2.70 -13.98 -7.88
N LEU A 107 1.96 -13.20 -8.67
CA LEU A 107 0.82 -12.42 -8.24
C LEU A 107 -0.44 -13.16 -8.67
N GLN A 108 -1.32 -13.42 -7.72
CA GLN A 108 -2.64 -13.98 -7.98
C GLN A 108 -3.69 -12.92 -7.67
N LEU A 109 -4.56 -12.64 -8.64
CA LEU A 109 -5.75 -11.84 -8.41
C LEU A 109 -6.88 -12.78 -8.03
N LEU A 110 -7.43 -12.56 -6.85
CA LEU A 110 -8.54 -13.30 -6.29
C LEU A 110 -9.78 -12.43 -6.31
N ASP A 111 -10.95 -12.98 -6.60
CA ASP A 111 -12.21 -12.26 -6.45
C ASP A 111 -12.76 -12.30 -5.01
N ALA A 112 -13.99 -11.80 -4.83
CA ALA A 112 -14.66 -11.78 -3.52
C ALA A 112 -14.82 -13.18 -2.89
N ASP A 113 -14.91 -14.21 -3.72
CA ASP A 113 -15.10 -15.61 -3.34
C ASP A 113 -13.76 -16.36 -3.22
N ASN A 114 -12.63 -15.64 -3.27
CA ASN A 114 -11.26 -16.17 -3.32
C ASN A 114 -10.97 -17.04 -4.55
N VAL A 115 -11.72 -16.87 -5.63
CA VAL A 115 -11.45 -17.56 -6.89
C VAL A 115 -10.34 -16.81 -7.63
N THR A 116 -9.32 -17.54 -8.07
CA THR A 116 -8.24 -16.96 -8.88
C THR A 116 -8.75 -16.57 -10.26
N VAL A 117 -8.73 -15.27 -10.55
CA VAL A 117 -9.20 -14.69 -11.82
C VAL A 117 -8.06 -14.20 -12.72
N ALA A 118 -6.86 -14.02 -12.17
CA ALA A 118 -5.64 -13.81 -12.96
C ALA A 118 -4.40 -14.30 -12.21
N ILE A 119 -3.40 -14.78 -12.94
CA ILE A 119 -2.08 -15.12 -12.41
C ILE A 119 -1.04 -14.37 -13.25
N VAL A 120 -0.11 -13.67 -12.60
CA VAL A 120 0.98 -12.97 -13.25
C VAL A 120 2.29 -13.29 -12.57
N ASN A 121 3.22 -13.90 -13.30
CA ASN A 121 4.57 -14.07 -12.81
C ASN A 121 5.37 -12.79 -13.08
N VAL A 122 6.11 -12.33 -12.07
CA VAL A 122 6.98 -11.16 -12.12
C VAL A 122 8.41 -11.63 -11.95
N TYR A 123 9.23 -11.32 -12.94
CA TYR A 123 10.66 -11.60 -12.92
C TYR A 123 11.42 -10.31 -13.07
N CYS A 124 12.15 -9.92 -12.03
CA CYS A 124 13.00 -8.74 -12.00
C CYS A 124 14.46 -9.16 -11.83
N LYS A 125 15.36 -8.49 -12.55
CA LYS A 125 16.81 -8.57 -12.38
C LYS A 125 17.30 -7.25 -11.82
N ARG A 126 18.29 -7.29 -10.94
CA ARG A 126 18.88 -6.07 -10.38
C ARG A 126 19.88 -5.41 -11.34
N ALA A 127 20.64 -6.22 -12.06
CA ALA A 127 21.59 -5.76 -13.06
C ALA A 127 21.13 -6.21 -14.43
N VAL A 128 20.93 -5.24 -15.32
CA VAL A 128 20.59 -5.44 -16.72
C VAL A 128 21.55 -4.64 -17.60
N PRO A 129 21.80 -5.07 -18.85
CA PRO A 129 22.49 -4.25 -19.83
C PRO A 129 21.82 -2.87 -19.96
N SER A 130 22.62 -1.84 -20.26
CA SER A 130 22.11 -0.47 -20.34
C SER A 130 20.93 -0.36 -21.31
N GLY A 131 19.78 0.09 -20.80
CA GLY A 131 18.55 0.29 -21.59
C GLY A 131 17.58 -0.90 -21.58
N ASP A 132 17.98 -2.06 -21.04
CA ASP A 132 17.07 -3.20 -20.92
C ASP A 132 16.09 -3.03 -19.75
N PRO A 133 14.85 -3.54 -19.84
CA PRO A 133 13.92 -3.55 -18.73
C PRO A 133 14.42 -4.45 -17.60
N HIS A 134 14.40 -3.93 -16.36
CA HIS A 134 14.72 -4.71 -15.16
C HIS A 134 13.73 -5.85 -14.94
N CYS A 135 12.46 -5.64 -15.31
CA CYS A 135 11.40 -6.61 -15.05
C CYS A 135 10.66 -7.07 -16.29
N ARG A 136 10.14 -8.29 -16.22
CA ARG A 136 9.20 -8.86 -17.16
C ARG A 136 7.97 -9.36 -16.40
N LEU A 137 6.80 -8.92 -16.86
CA LEU A 137 5.52 -9.47 -16.44
C LEU A 137 5.12 -10.58 -17.41
N ALA A 138 4.75 -11.75 -16.88
CA ALA A 138 4.31 -12.90 -17.65
C ALA A 138 2.94 -13.36 -17.14
N PRO A 139 1.83 -12.80 -17.68
CA PRO A 139 0.49 -13.31 -17.44
C PRO A 139 0.42 -14.79 -17.79
N GLN A 140 -0.23 -15.58 -16.94
CA GLN A 140 -0.46 -17.00 -17.17
C GLN A 140 -1.89 -17.24 -17.61
N PRO A 141 -2.13 -18.15 -18.57
CA PRO A 141 -3.48 -18.55 -18.91
C PRO A 141 -4.12 -19.25 -17.70
N ILE A 142 -5.32 -18.83 -17.32
CA ILE A 142 -6.13 -19.57 -16.37
C ILE A 142 -7.01 -20.52 -17.19
N GLY A 143 -6.92 -21.82 -16.89
CA GLY A 143 -7.73 -22.84 -17.53
C GLY A 143 -9.21 -22.43 -17.52
N THR A 144 -9.82 -22.45 -18.70
CA THR A 144 -11.14 -21.89 -18.99
C THR A 144 -12.24 -22.42 -18.08
N GLY A 145 -12.57 -21.67 -17.02
CA GLY A 145 -13.84 -21.75 -16.32
C GLY A 145 -14.77 -20.67 -16.85
N ARG A 146 -15.87 -21.08 -17.50
CA ARG A 146 -16.95 -20.23 -18.06
C ARG A 146 -17.31 -19.06 -17.12
N GLY A 147 -17.22 -17.82 -17.61
CA GLY A 147 -17.91 -16.68 -16.97
C GLY A 147 -17.20 -15.32 -16.97
N GLY A 148 -16.18 -15.09 -17.81
CA GLY A 148 -15.21 -14.01 -17.59
C GLY A 148 -15.44 -12.64 -18.27
N GLN A 149 -16.44 -12.45 -19.12
CA GLN A 149 -16.50 -11.25 -19.97
C GLN A 149 -17.16 -10.02 -19.32
N ASP A 150 -17.87 -10.18 -18.19
CA ASP A 150 -18.66 -9.10 -17.56
C ASP A 150 -18.21 -8.72 -16.14
N LEU A 151 -17.03 -9.15 -15.72
CA LEU A 151 -16.53 -9.01 -14.33
C LEU A 151 -15.85 -7.66 -14.05
N ALA A 152 -15.50 -6.89 -15.08
CA ALA A 152 -14.45 -5.88 -15.00
C ALA A 152 -14.79 -4.66 -14.12
N ALA A 153 -16.04 -4.17 -14.11
CA ALA A 153 -16.36 -2.91 -13.40
C ALA A 153 -16.79 -3.14 -11.94
N THR A 154 -17.76 -4.03 -11.71
CA THR A 154 -18.37 -4.21 -10.38
C THR A 154 -17.50 -5.04 -9.45
N ARG A 155 -16.76 -6.04 -9.98
CA ARG A 155 -15.91 -6.90 -9.16
C ARG A 155 -14.53 -6.34 -8.90
N ALA A 156 -14.11 -5.32 -9.67
CA ALA A 156 -12.83 -4.65 -9.48
C ALA A 156 -12.60 -4.28 -8.03
N LYS A 157 -13.61 -3.74 -7.31
CA LYS A 157 -13.56 -3.32 -5.89
C LYS A 157 -13.23 -4.47 -4.93
N TYR A 158 -13.60 -5.70 -5.27
CA TYR A 158 -13.48 -6.85 -4.39
C TYR A 158 -12.25 -7.71 -4.70
N LEU A 159 -11.50 -7.38 -5.75
CA LEU A 159 -10.27 -8.09 -6.07
C LEU A 159 -9.26 -7.96 -4.92
N GLN A 160 -8.56 -9.06 -4.64
CA GLN A 160 -7.44 -9.12 -3.72
C GLN A 160 -6.20 -9.59 -4.46
N VAL A 161 -5.04 -9.10 -4.03
CA VAL A 161 -3.75 -9.56 -4.55
C VAL A 161 -3.12 -10.47 -3.51
N ALA A 162 -2.87 -11.71 -3.89
CA ALA A 162 -2.03 -12.63 -3.12
C ALA A 162 -0.66 -12.73 -3.80
N GLU A 163 0.40 -12.64 -3.00
CA GLU A 163 1.77 -12.80 -3.48
C GLU A 163 2.31 -14.15 -3.03
N VAL A 164 2.89 -14.90 -3.97
CA VAL A 164 3.50 -16.20 -3.71
C VAL A 164 4.94 -16.15 -4.21
N ALA A 165 5.88 -16.53 -3.35
CA ALA A 165 7.27 -16.69 -3.76
C ALA A 165 7.36 -17.83 -4.80
N LEU A 166 7.96 -17.56 -5.95
CA LEU A 166 8.28 -18.63 -6.89
C LEU A 166 9.48 -19.39 -6.31
N ARG A 167 9.39 -20.72 -6.25
CA ARG A 167 10.55 -21.55 -5.96
C ARG A 167 11.41 -21.59 -7.22
N ASP A 168 12.68 -21.21 -7.05
CA ASP A 168 13.73 -21.38 -8.07
C ASP A 168 13.96 -22.86 -8.38
#